data_AF-A0A8J3VU80-F1
#
_entry.id   AF-A0A8J3VU80-F1
#
_cell.length_a   1.000
_cell.length_b   1.000
_cell.length_c   1.000
_cell.angle_alpha   90.00
_cell.angle_beta   90.00
_cell.angle_gamma   90.00
#
_symmetry.space_group_name_H-M   'P 1'
#
loop_
_entity.id
_entity.type
_entity.pdbx_description
1 polymer ?
#
loop_
_entity_poly.entity_id
_entity_poly.type
_entity_poly.pdbx_seq_one_letter_code
_entity_poly.pdbx_strand_id
1 'polypeptide(L)'
;MSLSTHDPLGSSTDLDLPDAVVDVLVDLGLACNAAVVAITHAQTAELSAREAAVAVSATRRSLRWCQRTHGNIALSALTYADMLTAEYAVVAANYAVDAANVAADLLAGRQPQVPEAGRLLPSHVLANLDTSVPLIQIPPSRFDQEIAAGHNEQLVAFHSELVSVIRQRLPASATTDYDDIALAAHRQAGSTELVLEFPAALHGYASALTSMLQLVATA
;
A
#
# COMPACT_ATOMS: atom_id res chain seq x y z
N MET A 1 9.00 -6.01 -10.45
CA MET A 1 8.65 -4.58 -10.25
C MET A 1 9.25 -4.19 -8.91
N SER A 2 10.00 -3.08 -8.80
CA SER A 2 10.57 -2.66 -7.50
C SER A 2 9.47 -1.95 -6.72
N LEU A 3 9.15 -2.43 -5.52
CA LEU A 3 8.34 -1.66 -4.57
C LEU A 3 9.19 -0.50 -4.05
N SER A 4 8.56 0.64 -3.84
CA SER A 4 9.20 1.83 -3.29
C SER A 4 8.71 2.08 -1.87
N THR A 5 9.63 2.45 -0.98
CA THR A 5 9.28 3.05 0.32
C THR A 5 9.06 4.55 0.13
N HIS A 6 8.16 5.13 0.92
CA HIS A 6 7.85 6.55 0.90
C HIS A 6 8.18 7.18 2.25
N ASP A 7 8.63 8.43 2.27
CA ASP A 7 8.80 9.13 3.55
C ASP A 7 7.41 9.39 4.17
N PRO A 8 7.12 8.87 5.36
CA PRO A 8 5.76 8.86 5.91
C PRO A 8 5.29 10.22 6.43
N LEU A 9 6.18 11.21 6.48
CA LEU A 9 6.03 12.66 6.66
C LEU A 9 7.44 13.16 7.05
N GLY A 10 7.95 14.21 6.40
CA GLY A 10 9.26 14.80 6.74
C GLY A 10 9.37 15.17 8.23
N SER A 11 10.47 14.79 8.88
CA SER A 11 10.68 14.79 10.34
C SER A 11 10.82 16.18 11.01
N SER A 12 10.36 17.28 10.41
CA SER A 12 10.73 18.62 10.89
C SER A 12 9.80 19.75 10.45
N THR A 13 8.50 19.64 10.64
CA THR A 13 7.59 20.74 10.31
C THR A 13 6.55 20.93 11.40
N ASP A 14 6.45 22.18 11.88
CA ASP A 14 5.29 22.70 12.61
C ASP A 14 4.07 22.58 11.68
N LEU A 15 3.48 21.39 11.64
CA LEU A 15 2.23 21.14 10.95
C LEU A 15 1.12 21.72 11.83
N ASP A 16 0.28 22.62 11.31
CA ASP A 16 -0.97 23.04 11.96
C ASP A 16 -2.03 21.91 11.88
N LEU A 17 -1.65 20.73 12.39
CA LEU A 17 -2.44 19.53 12.48
C LEU A 17 -2.46 19.06 13.94
N PRO A 18 -3.58 18.47 14.43
CA PRO A 18 -3.56 17.85 15.74
C PRO A 18 -2.51 16.74 15.81
N ASP A 19 -1.70 16.69 16.88
CA ASP A 19 -0.64 15.68 17.06
C ASP A 19 -1.15 14.24 16.83
N ALA A 20 -2.35 13.93 17.33
CA ALA A 20 -2.97 12.62 17.16
C ALA A 20 -3.29 12.26 15.70
N VAL A 21 -3.53 13.25 14.82
CA VAL A 21 -3.70 13.01 13.37
C VAL A 21 -2.34 12.71 12.74
N VAL A 22 -1.31 13.45 13.12
CA VAL A 22 0.07 13.25 12.64
C VAL A 22 0.56 11.86 13.03
N ASP A 23 0.42 11.49 14.31
CA ASP A 23 0.83 10.19 14.83
C ASP A 23 0.20 9.03 14.04
N VAL A 24 -1.12 9.10 13.79
CA VAL A 24 -1.82 8.05 13.03
C VAL A 24 -1.31 7.95 11.58
N LEU A 25 -1.16 9.08 10.88
CA LEU A 25 -0.67 9.07 9.49
C LEU A 25 0.77 8.57 9.39
N VAL A 26 1.63 8.96 10.34
CA VAL A 26 3.01 8.48 10.42
C VAL A 26 3.05 6.98 10.70
N ASP A 27 2.28 6.48 11.65
CA ASP A 27 2.21 5.06 12.00
C ASP A 27 1.73 4.21 10.81
N LEU A 28 0.71 4.68 10.09
CA LEU A 28 0.20 4.02 8.89
C LEU A 28 1.24 4.02 7.75
N GLY A 29 1.93 5.14 7.52
CA GLY A 29 3.01 5.22 6.54
C GLY A 29 4.20 4.31 6.88
N LEU A 30 4.61 4.27 8.15
CA LEU A 30 5.65 3.36 8.63
C LEU A 30 5.24 1.89 8.49
N ALA A 31 3.99 1.56 8.80
CA ALA A 31 3.46 0.21 8.62
C ALA A 31 3.43 -0.19 7.14
N CYS A 32 3.07 0.71 6.23
CA CYS A 32 3.15 0.47 4.78
C CYS A 32 4.58 0.21 4.31
N ASN A 33 5.55 1.01 4.76
CA ASN A 33 6.97 0.79 4.46
C ASN A 33 7.50 -0.55 5.00
N ALA A 34 7.13 -0.89 6.24
CA ALA A 34 7.49 -2.17 6.85
C ALA A 34 6.92 -3.35 6.05
N ALA A 35 5.68 -3.23 5.57
CA ALA A 35 5.05 -4.25 4.72
C ALA A 35 5.79 -4.40 3.37
N VAL A 36 6.16 -3.31 2.72
CA VAL A 36 6.96 -3.32 1.48
C VAL A 36 8.28 -4.08 1.67
N VAL A 37 9.00 -3.80 2.76
CA VAL A 37 10.27 -4.47 3.07
C VAL A 37 10.03 -5.97 3.33
N ALA A 38 9.00 -6.31 4.11
CA ALA A 38 8.67 -7.70 4.42
C ALA A 38 8.30 -8.52 3.18
N ILE A 39 7.50 -7.95 2.27
CA ILE A 39 7.12 -8.58 0.99
C ILE A 39 8.36 -8.80 0.12
N THR A 40 9.25 -7.80 0.04
CA THR A 40 10.51 -7.90 -0.72
C THR A 40 11.40 -9.02 -0.18
N HIS A 41 11.52 -9.15 1.15
CA HIS A 41 12.24 -10.26 1.78
C HIS A 41 11.59 -11.62 1.48
N ALA A 42 10.26 -11.72 1.53
CA ALA A 42 9.54 -12.96 1.20
C ALA A 42 9.80 -13.39 -0.25
N GLN A 43 9.69 -12.46 -1.20
CA GLN A 43 9.98 -12.71 -2.63
C GLN A 43 11.44 -13.12 -2.88
N THR A 44 12.38 -12.51 -2.17
CA THR A 44 13.81 -12.87 -2.27
C THR A 44 14.08 -14.28 -1.74
N ALA A 45 13.45 -14.65 -0.62
CA ALA A 45 13.55 -15.99 -0.05
C ALA A 45 12.94 -17.05 -0.97
N GLU A 46 11.83 -16.72 -1.62
CA GLU A 46 11.14 -17.54 -2.61
C GLU A 46 12.05 -17.86 -3.81
N LEU A 47 12.62 -16.83 -4.43
CA LEU A 47 13.53 -16.97 -5.57
C LEU A 47 14.75 -17.80 -5.20
N SER A 48 15.38 -17.49 -4.05
CA SER A 48 16.55 -18.22 -3.55
C SER A 48 16.25 -19.70 -3.32
N ALA A 49 15.06 -20.02 -2.79
CA ALA A 49 14.62 -21.39 -2.57
C ALA A 49 14.34 -22.13 -3.89
N ARG A 50 13.74 -21.46 -4.89
CA ARG A 50 13.56 -22.03 -6.24
C ARG A 50 14.89 -22.36 -6.91
N GLU A 51 15.83 -21.42 -6.89
CA GLU A 51 17.16 -21.60 -7.48
C GLU A 51 17.90 -22.78 -6.83
N ALA A 52 17.85 -22.89 -5.50
CA ALA A 52 18.42 -24.02 -4.78
C ALA A 52 17.76 -25.35 -5.15
N ALA A 53 16.43 -25.39 -5.29
CA ALA A 53 15.71 -26.59 -5.73
C ALA A 53 16.14 -27.05 -7.14
N VAL A 54 16.31 -26.10 -8.06
CA VAL A 54 16.79 -26.36 -9.43
C VAL A 54 18.24 -26.86 -9.40
N ALA A 55 19.13 -26.21 -8.64
CA ALA A 55 20.53 -26.60 -8.53
C ALA A 55 20.68 -28.05 -8.01
N VAL A 56 19.92 -28.42 -6.98
CA VAL A 56 19.88 -29.79 -6.43
C VAL A 56 19.39 -30.80 -7.48
N SER A 57 18.40 -30.44 -8.29
CA SER A 57 17.89 -31.30 -9.35
C SER A 57 18.93 -31.61 -10.44
N ALA A 58 19.87 -30.68 -10.66
CA ALA A 58 20.95 -30.83 -11.62
C ALA A 58 22.13 -31.68 -11.11
N THR A 59 22.33 -31.79 -9.78
CA THR A 59 23.59 -32.34 -9.23
C THR A 59 23.59 -33.84 -8.93
N ARG A 60 22.44 -34.52 -8.68
CA ARG A 60 22.30 -36.01 -8.62
C ARG A 60 20.89 -36.48 -8.22
N ARG A 61 20.46 -37.63 -8.75
CA ARG A 61 19.15 -38.30 -8.51
C ARG A 61 18.86 -38.70 -7.04
N SER A 62 19.85 -38.69 -6.16
CA SER A 62 19.78 -39.20 -4.77
C SER A 62 19.33 -38.16 -3.73
N LEU A 63 19.10 -36.90 -4.11
CA LEU A 63 18.76 -35.81 -3.18
C LEU A 63 17.32 -35.32 -3.32
N ARG A 64 16.38 -36.25 -3.57
CA ARG A 64 14.93 -35.93 -3.67
C ARG A 64 14.39 -35.21 -2.42
N TRP A 65 14.95 -35.52 -1.25
CA TRP A 65 14.57 -34.86 0.01
C TRP A 65 14.99 -33.39 0.02
N CYS A 66 16.21 -33.05 -0.43
CA CYS A 66 16.66 -31.66 -0.54
C CYS A 66 15.77 -30.86 -1.49
N GLN A 67 15.46 -31.43 -2.67
CA GLN A 67 14.57 -30.78 -3.64
C GLN A 67 13.19 -30.51 -3.03
N ARG A 68 12.63 -31.49 -2.32
CA ARG A 68 11.34 -31.34 -1.63
C ARG A 68 11.41 -30.26 -0.54
N THR A 69 12.48 -30.22 0.25
CA THR A 69 12.67 -29.20 1.28
C THR A 69 12.72 -27.80 0.68
N HIS A 70 13.53 -27.58 -0.36
CA HIS A 70 13.60 -26.28 -1.03
C HIS A 70 12.28 -25.89 -1.70
N GLY A 71 11.58 -26.84 -2.31
CA GLY A 71 10.23 -26.62 -2.83
C GLY A 71 9.23 -26.19 -1.74
N ASN A 72 9.25 -26.83 -0.57
CA ASN A 72 8.40 -26.46 0.56
C ASN A 72 8.73 -25.05 1.10
N ILE A 73 10.02 -24.67 1.12
CA ILE A 73 10.44 -23.32 1.53
C ILE A 73 9.90 -22.29 0.53
N ALA A 74 10.01 -22.53 -0.78
CA ALA A 74 9.47 -21.62 -1.80
C ALA A 74 7.95 -21.45 -1.64
N LEU A 75 7.20 -22.54 -1.44
CA LEU A 75 5.75 -22.48 -1.21
C LEU A 75 5.39 -21.71 0.07
N SER A 76 6.18 -21.88 1.14
CA SER A 76 5.98 -21.15 2.39
C SER A 76 6.24 -19.65 2.23
N ALA A 77 7.28 -19.29 1.47
CA ALA A 77 7.61 -17.90 1.16
C ALA A 77 6.52 -17.22 0.32
N LEU A 78 5.95 -17.92 -0.67
CA LEU A 78 4.80 -17.43 -1.44
C LEU A 78 3.58 -17.18 -0.54
N THR A 79 3.21 -18.16 0.29
CA THR A 79 2.06 -18.03 1.19
C THR A 79 2.23 -16.85 2.14
N TYR A 80 3.46 -16.66 2.66
CA TYR A 80 3.77 -15.52 3.52
C TYR A 80 3.69 -14.18 2.78
N ALA A 81 4.15 -14.13 1.52
CA ALA A 81 4.01 -12.94 0.68
C ALA A 81 2.54 -12.58 0.39
N ASP A 82 1.68 -13.58 0.17
CA ASP A 82 0.23 -13.36 -0.02
C ASP A 82 -0.40 -12.79 1.25
N MET A 83 -0.11 -13.37 2.42
CA MET A 83 -0.59 -12.86 3.71
C MET A 83 -0.15 -11.41 3.97
N LEU A 84 1.13 -11.11 3.70
CA LEU A 84 1.67 -9.76 3.83
C LEU A 84 1.02 -8.78 2.83
N THR A 85 0.67 -9.24 1.63
CA THR A 85 0.00 -8.41 0.62
C THR A 85 -1.43 -8.06 1.05
N ALA A 86 -2.15 -9.00 1.68
CA ALA A 86 -3.47 -8.73 2.26
C ALA A 86 -3.39 -7.70 3.41
N GLU A 87 -2.47 -7.90 4.37
CA GLU A 87 -2.24 -6.92 5.45
C GLU A 87 -1.82 -5.55 4.88
N TYR A 88 -0.94 -5.53 3.88
CA TYR A 88 -0.51 -4.30 3.24
C TYR A 88 -1.69 -3.55 2.62
N ALA A 89 -2.63 -4.26 1.99
CA ALA A 89 -3.85 -3.65 1.45
C ALA A 89 -4.74 -3.04 2.52
N VAL A 90 -4.91 -3.71 3.67
CA VAL A 90 -5.65 -3.15 4.79
C VAL A 90 -4.99 -1.85 5.27
N VAL A 91 -3.69 -1.87 5.56
CA VAL A 91 -2.98 -0.70 6.07
C VAL A 91 -2.98 0.44 5.04
N ALA A 92 -2.68 0.16 3.77
CA ALA A 92 -2.64 1.16 2.72
C ALA A 92 -4.02 1.76 2.42
N ALA A 93 -5.11 0.96 2.54
CA ALA A 93 -6.47 1.46 2.42
C ALA A 93 -6.80 2.46 3.52
N ASN A 94 -6.53 2.12 4.78
CA ASN A 94 -6.74 3.04 5.91
C ASN A 94 -5.90 4.31 5.72
N TYR A 95 -4.63 4.16 5.35
CA TYR A 95 -3.74 5.29 5.12
C TYR A 95 -4.25 6.26 4.05
N ALA A 96 -4.66 5.72 2.89
CA ALA A 96 -5.15 6.54 1.79
C ALA A 96 -6.45 7.26 2.13
N VAL A 97 -7.39 6.59 2.80
CA VAL A 97 -8.67 7.19 3.21
C VAL A 97 -8.46 8.26 4.27
N ASP A 98 -7.65 7.99 5.30
CA ASP A 98 -7.37 8.94 6.37
C ASP A 98 -6.64 10.17 5.84
N ALA A 99 -5.63 9.98 4.98
CA ALA A 99 -4.93 11.08 4.32
C ALA A 99 -5.88 11.91 3.44
N ALA A 100 -6.81 11.28 2.71
CA ALA A 100 -7.77 11.97 1.85
C ALA A 100 -8.78 12.79 2.67
N ASN A 101 -9.27 12.24 3.78
CA ASN A 101 -10.18 12.93 4.70
C ASN A 101 -9.51 14.15 5.35
N VAL A 102 -8.30 13.97 5.88
CA VAL A 102 -7.52 15.07 6.49
C VAL A 102 -7.24 16.16 5.46
N ALA A 103 -6.86 15.79 4.23
CA ALA A 103 -6.64 16.74 3.15
C ALA A 103 -7.91 17.49 2.74
N ALA A 104 -9.04 16.80 2.63
CA ALA A 104 -10.32 17.41 2.30
C ALA A 104 -10.77 18.41 3.38
N ASP A 105 -10.58 18.10 4.66
CA ASP A 105 -10.89 19.01 5.76
C ASP A 105 -10.01 20.26 5.75
N LEU A 106 -8.69 20.09 5.62
CA LEU A 106 -7.76 21.22 5.54
C LEU A 106 -8.05 22.14 4.35
N LEU A 107 -8.27 21.58 3.17
CA LEU A 107 -8.59 22.36 1.97
C LEU A 107 -9.96 23.06 2.07
N ALA A 108 -10.88 22.52 2.86
CA ALA A 108 -12.13 23.19 3.18
C ALA A 108 -12.00 24.25 4.30
N GLY A 109 -10.84 24.36 4.95
CA GLY A 109 -10.64 25.23 6.12
C GLY A 109 -11.34 24.72 7.38
N ARG A 110 -11.57 23.41 7.47
CA ARG A 110 -12.08 22.73 8.66
C ARG A 110 -10.90 22.15 9.45
N GLN A 111 -11.08 22.00 10.75
CA GLN A 111 -10.13 21.28 11.59
C GLN A 111 -10.27 19.77 11.33
N PRO A 112 -9.19 19.07 10.94
CA PRO A 112 -9.24 17.63 10.73
C PRO A 112 -9.58 16.88 12.00
N GLN A 113 -10.38 15.84 11.88
CA GLN A 113 -10.67 14.93 12.98
C GLN A 113 -9.63 13.81 13.04
N VAL A 114 -9.38 13.31 14.26
CA VAL A 114 -8.56 12.11 14.45
C VAL A 114 -9.29 10.94 13.79
N PRO A 115 -8.63 10.20 12.88
CA PRO A 115 -9.23 9.00 12.28
C PRO A 115 -9.75 8.03 13.34
N GLU A 116 -10.96 7.50 13.14
CA GLU A 116 -11.52 6.51 14.05
C GLU A 116 -10.73 5.20 13.95
N ALA A 117 -10.54 4.49 15.07
CA ALA A 117 -9.78 3.23 15.14
C ALA A 117 -10.41 2.04 14.39
N GLY A 118 -11.42 2.27 13.54
CA GLY A 118 -12.08 1.24 12.76
C GLY A 118 -11.25 0.83 11.55
N ARG A 119 -10.93 -0.46 11.43
CA ARG A 119 -10.26 -0.98 10.23
C ARG A 119 -11.21 -0.89 9.03
N LEU A 120 -10.90 0.00 8.09
CA LEU A 120 -11.52 0.00 6.78
C LEU A 120 -11.06 -1.24 6.00
N LEU A 121 -12.01 -1.97 5.43
CA LEU A 121 -11.74 -3.13 4.59
C LEU A 121 -11.37 -2.67 3.17
N PRO A 122 -10.35 -3.26 2.53
CA PRO A 122 -10.00 -2.98 1.14
C PRO A 122 -11.18 -3.14 0.18
N SER A 123 -12.06 -4.12 0.39
CA SER A 123 -13.28 -4.27 -0.43
C SER A 123 -14.22 -3.08 -0.36
N HIS A 124 -14.29 -2.36 0.77
CA HIS A 124 -15.09 -1.14 0.88
C HIS A 124 -14.52 -0.01 0.02
N VAL A 125 -13.19 0.13 -0.03
CA VAL A 125 -12.52 1.09 -0.92
C VAL A 125 -12.80 0.75 -2.38
N LEU A 126 -12.72 -0.53 -2.74
CA LEU A 126 -13.00 -0.98 -4.10
C LEU A 126 -14.46 -0.77 -4.51
N ALA A 127 -15.41 -0.98 -3.59
CA ALA A 127 -16.83 -0.76 -3.82
C ALA A 127 -17.19 0.73 -3.94
N ASN A 128 -16.46 1.62 -3.25
CA ASN A 128 -16.81 3.03 -3.12
C ASN A 128 -15.62 3.97 -3.43
N LEU A 129 -14.85 3.64 -4.47
CA LEU A 129 -13.59 4.30 -4.81
C LEU A 129 -13.67 5.83 -4.79
N ASP A 130 -14.66 6.37 -5.52
CA ASP A 130 -14.83 7.81 -5.69
C ASP A 130 -15.17 8.55 -4.38
N THR A 131 -15.61 7.83 -3.35
CA THR A 131 -15.91 8.40 -2.03
C THR A 131 -14.82 8.14 -1.00
N SER A 132 -14.16 6.97 -1.04
CA SER A 132 -13.13 6.59 -0.08
C SER A 132 -11.80 7.26 -0.39
N VAL A 133 -11.42 7.34 -1.66
CA VAL A 133 -10.14 7.92 -2.12
C VAL A 133 -10.39 8.85 -3.32
N PRO A 134 -11.15 9.94 -3.12
CA PRO A 134 -11.45 10.90 -4.19
C PRO A 134 -10.18 11.61 -4.64
N LEU A 135 -10.14 12.08 -5.90
CA LEU A 135 -9.07 12.97 -6.36
C LEU A 135 -9.12 14.32 -5.61
N ILE A 136 -8.22 14.47 -4.64
CA ILE A 136 -7.99 15.74 -3.95
C ILE A 136 -7.07 16.65 -4.78
N GLN A 137 -7.40 17.94 -4.87
CA GLN A 137 -6.59 18.94 -5.55
C GLN A 137 -6.50 20.22 -4.72
N ILE A 138 -5.30 20.81 -4.69
CA ILE A 138 -5.02 22.10 -4.07
C ILE A 138 -5.61 23.21 -4.95
N PRO A 139 -6.45 24.11 -4.40
CA PRO A 139 -6.98 25.23 -5.14
C PRO A 139 -5.87 26.26 -5.43
N PRO A 140 -5.72 26.74 -6.69
CA PRO A 140 -4.66 27.66 -7.07
C PRO A 140 -4.80 29.05 -6.43
N SER A 141 -5.95 29.36 -5.85
CA SER A 141 -6.20 30.65 -5.17
C SER A 141 -5.63 30.74 -3.76
N ARG A 142 -5.18 29.63 -3.17
CA ARG A 142 -4.71 29.58 -1.77
C ARG A 142 -3.19 29.49 -1.63
N PHE A 143 -2.46 29.13 -2.68
CA PHE A 143 -1.02 28.84 -2.63
C PHE A 143 -0.31 29.39 -3.85
N ASP A 144 1.02 29.39 -3.82
CA ASP A 144 1.82 29.65 -5.02
C ASP A 144 1.39 28.72 -6.16
N GLN A 145 1.09 29.31 -7.32
CA GLN A 145 0.49 28.61 -8.44
C GLN A 145 1.40 27.52 -9.02
N GLU A 146 2.72 27.74 -9.03
CA GLU A 146 3.67 26.75 -9.56
C GLU A 146 3.82 25.57 -8.60
N ILE A 147 3.89 25.85 -7.30
CA ILE A 147 3.98 24.80 -6.27
C ILE A 147 2.70 23.97 -6.24
N ALA A 148 1.53 24.61 -6.22
CA ALA A 148 0.25 23.92 -6.23
C ALA A 148 0.06 23.09 -7.51
N ALA A 149 0.50 23.58 -8.67
CA ALA A 149 0.45 22.83 -9.92
C ALA A 149 1.29 21.55 -9.85
N GLY A 150 2.53 21.62 -9.36
CA GLY A 150 3.42 20.46 -9.24
C GLY A 150 2.85 19.36 -8.33
N HIS A 151 2.29 19.72 -7.17
CA HIS A 151 1.64 18.74 -6.29
C HIS A 151 0.35 18.17 -6.90
N ASN A 152 -0.45 18.99 -7.58
CA ASN A 152 -1.65 18.53 -8.25
C ASN A 152 -1.34 17.55 -9.39
N GLU A 153 -0.27 17.78 -10.16
CA GLU A 153 0.20 16.83 -11.19
C GLU A 153 0.57 15.49 -10.58
N GLN A 154 1.30 15.48 -9.46
CA GLN A 154 1.64 14.25 -8.74
C GLN A 154 0.40 13.52 -8.21
N LEU A 155 -0.54 14.23 -7.57
CA LEU A 155 -1.79 13.67 -7.07
C LEU A 155 -2.63 13.06 -8.19
N VAL A 156 -2.72 13.75 -9.34
CA VAL A 156 -3.42 13.24 -10.53
C VAL A 156 -2.74 11.98 -11.06
N ALA A 157 -1.41 11.94 -11.11
CA ALA A 157 -0.67 10.79 -11.59
C ALA A 157 -0.91 9.55 -10.70
N PHE A 158 -0.72 9.68 -9.38
CA PHE A 158 -0.93 8.58 -8.43
C PHE A 158 -2.39 8.10 -8.39
N HIS A 159 -3.36 9.04 -8.40
CA HIS A 159 -4.77 8.67 -8.44
C HIS A 159 -5.15 7.96 -9.74
N SER A 160 -4.60 8.41 -10.88
CA SER A 160 -4.82 7.74 -12.18
C SER A 160 -4.21 6.34 -12.21
N GLU A 161 -3.04 6.14 -11.61
CA GLU A 161 -2.43 4.83 -11.43
C GLU A 161 -3.31 3.91 -10.58
N LEU A 162 -3.80 4.39 -9.43
CA LEU A 162 -4.72 3.66 -8.57
C LEU A 162 -5.99 3.20 -9.32
N VAL A 163 -6.65 4.13 -10.00
CA VAL A 163 -7.85 3.84 -10.81
C VAL A 163 -7.53 2.83 -11.93
N SER A 164 -6.36 2.95 -12.55
CA SER A 164 -5.90 2.03 -13.59
C SER A 164 -5.70 0.61 -13.03
N VAL A 165 -5.02 0.47 -11.90
CA VAL A 165 -4.81 -0.83 -11.23
C VAL A 165 -6.15 -1.47 -10.88
N ILE A 166 -7.07 -0.70 -10.30
CA ILE A 166 -8.40 -1.20 -9.92
C ILE A 166 -9.21 -1.65 -11.14
N ARG A 167 -9.24 -0.83 -12.21
CA ARG A 167 -10.08 -1.14 -13.38
C ARG A 167 -9.48 -2.21 -14.29
N GLN A 168 -8.17 -2.30 -14.37
CA GLN A 168 -7.50 -3.16 -15.35
C GLN A 168 -6.93 -4.46 -14.77
N ARG A 169 -6.60 -4.48 -13.47
CA ARG A 169 -5.86 -5.59 -12.87
C ARG A 169 -6.63 -6.35 -11.80
N LEU A 170 -7.63 -5.75 -11.17
CA LEU A 170 -8.48 -6.43 -10.19
C LEU A 170 -9.68 -7.08 -10.89
N PRO A 171 -9.75 -8.42 -11.00
CA PRO A 171 -10.96 -9.09 -11.43
C PRO A 171 -12.06 -8.88 -10.39
N ALA A 172 -13.32 -8.78 -10.83
CA ALA A 172 -14.49 -8.53 -9.98
C ALA A 172 -14.70 -9.54 -8.83
N SER A 173 -13.99 -10.68 -8.84
CA SER A 173 -14.05 -11.75 -7.84
C SER A 173 -12.94 -11.71 -6.78
N ALA A 174 -11.91 -10.87 -6.92
CA ALA A 174 -10.75 -10.82 -6.00
C ALA A 174 -10.86 -9.74 -4.90
N THR A 175 -11.97 -9.01 -4.85
CA THR A 175 -12.19 -7.85 -3.98
C THR A 175 -12.18 -8.21 -2.49
N THR A 176 -12.78 -9.34 -2.10
CA THR A 176 -12.86 -9.79 -0.70
C THR A 176 -11.61 -10.52 -0.22
N ASP A 177 -10.70 -10.85 -1.14
CA ASP A 177 -9.52 -11.67 -0.83
C ASP A 177 -8.50 -10.92 0.02
N TYR A 178 -8.52 -9.59 -0.04
CA TYR A 178 -7.71 -8.72 0.78
C TYR A 178 -8.28 -8.51 2.19
N ASP A 179 -9.56 -8.80 2.41
CA ASP A 179 -10.23 -8.53 3.70
C ASP A 179 -9.90 -9.59 4.75
N ASP A 180 -9.56 -10.81 4.31
CA ASP A 180 -9.35 -11.96 5.19
C ASP A 180 -7.98 -12.60 4.99
N ILE A 181 -7.05 -12.24 5.90
CA ILE A 181 -5.69 -12.78 5.94
C ILE A 181 -5.68 -14.29 6.20
N ALA A 182 -6.67 -14.81 6.93
CA ALA A 182 -6.78 -16.26 7.17
C ALA A 182 -7.14 -16.99 5.87
N LEU A 183 -7.98 -16.39 5.01
CA LEU A 183 -8.19 -16.93 3.66
C LEU A 183 -6.89 -16.92 2.86
N ALA A 184 -6.05 -15.89 2.96
CA ALA A 184 -4.74 -15.88 2.29
C ALA A 184 -3.82 -17.01 2.80
N ALA A 185 -3.81 -17.28 4.10
CA ALA A 185 -2.99 -18.33 4.71
C ALA A 185 -3.40 -19.76 4.33
N HIS A 186 -4.67 -19.98 3.97
CA HIS A 186 -5.22 -21.30 3.65
C HIS A 186 -5.35 -21.57 2.14
N ARG A 187 -4.99 -20.60 1.30
CA ARG A 187 -4.96 -20.80 -0.16
C ARG A 187 -3.77 -21.65 -0.57
N GLN A 188 -3.95 -22.38 -1.67
CA GLN A 188 -2.83 -23.01 -2.33
C GLN A 188 -1.88 -21.92 -2.83
N ALA A 189 -0.59 -21.98 -2.47
CA ALA A 189 0.40 -20.99 -2.88
C ALA A 189 0.37 -20.76 -4.41
N GLY A 190 0.27 -19.50 -4.83
CA GLY A 190 0.18 -19.12 -6.24
C GLY A 190 -1.15 -19.44 -6.93
N SER A 191 -2.21 -19.79 -6.18
CA SER A 191 -3.54 -20.07 -6.75
C SER A 191 -4.31 -18.81 -7.16
N THR A 192 -4.06 -17.69 -6.48
CA THR A 192 -4.59 -16.37 -6.82
C THR A 192 -3.49 -15.38 -6.47
N GLU A 193 -2.83 -14.80 -7.47
CA GLU A 193 -1.87 -13.73 -7.19
C GLU A 193 -2.67 -12.50 -6.75
N LEU A 194 -2.63 -12.19 -5.45
CA LEU A 194 -3.08 -10.88 -5.00
C LEU A 194 -2.28 -9.83 -5.78
N VAL A 195 -3.00 -8.90 -6.40
CA VAL A 195 -2.41 -7.82 -7.19
C VAL A 195 -1.71 -6.88 -6.20
N LEU A 196 -0.40 -7.05 -6.04
CA LEU A 196 0.45 -6.25 -5.15
C LEU A 196 0.48 -4.77 -5.57
N GLU A 197 0.19 -4.48 -6.83
CA GLU A 197 0.10 -3.13 -7.36
C GLU A 197 -1.06 -2.34 -6.75
N PHE A 198 -2.11 -3.01 -6.26
CA PHE A 198 -3.23 -2.33 -5.61
C PHE A 198 -2.83 -1.66 -4.29
N PRO A 199 -2.31 -2.38 -3.27
CA PRO A 199 -1.85 -1.72 -2.06
C PRO A 199 -0.69 -0.75 -2.31
N ALA A 200 0.18 -1.02 -3.30
CA ALA A 200 1.24 -0.10 -3.67
C ALA A 200 0.71 1.23 -4.23
N ALA A 201 -0.31 1.20 -5.10
CA ALA A 201 -0.92 2.40 -5.64
C ALA A 201 -1.67 3.21 -4.56
N LEU A 202 -2.35 2.54 -3.62
CA LEU A 202 -2.94 3.19 -2.44
C LEU A 202 -1.88 3.89 -1.58
N HIS A 203 -0.77 3.20 -1.28
CA HIS A 203 0.33 3.77 -0.51
C HIS A 203 0.98 4.96 -1.22
N GLY A 204 1.22 4.87 -2.54
CA GLY A 204 1.75 5.99 -3.33
C GLY A 204 0.82 7.20 -3.32
N TYR A 205 -0.49 6.98 -3.48
CA TYR A 205 -1.50 8.03 -3.40
C TYR A 205 -1.56 8.69 -2.02
N ALA A 206 -1.61 7.88 -0.95
CA ALA A 206 -1.58 8.35 0.43
C ALA A 206 -0.33 9.20 0.72
N SER A 207 0.84 8.74 0.25
CA SER A 207 2.10 9.44 0.43
C SER A 207 2.12 10.80 -0.27
N ALA A 208 1.57 10.86 -1.50
CA ALA A 208 1.43 12.12 -2.22
C ALA A 208 0.49 13.10 -1.52
N LEU A 209 -0.61 12.59 -0.94
CA LEU A 209 -1.51 13.38 -0.09
C LEU A 209 -0.78 13.91 1.14
N THR A 210 -0.07 13.06 1.89
CA THR A 210 0.66 13.50 3.08
C THR A 210 1.76 14.50 2.76
N SER A 211 2.48 14.36 1.65
CA SER A 211 3.44 15.38 1.20
C SER A 211 2.75 16.72 0.88
N MET A 212 1.55 16.67 0.28
CA MET A 212 0.74 17.87 0.06
C MET A 212 0.26 18.50 1.37
N LEU A 213 -0.11 17.71 2.38
CA LEU A 213 -0.48 18.23 3.70
C LEU A 213 0.63 19.07 4.33
N GLN A 214 1.90 18.70 4.12
CA GLN A 214 3.04 19.48 4.63
C GLN A 214 3.13 20.87 4.01
N LEU A 215 2.79 20.99 2.73
CA LEU A 215 2.71 22.28 2.06
C LEU A 215 1.54 23.11 2.60
N VAL A 216 0.37 22.47 2.74
CA VAL A 216 -0.86 23.17 3.18
C VAL A 216 -0.73 23.71 4.59
N ALA A 217 -0.09 22.96 5.49
CA ALA A 217 0.07 23.34 6.88
C ALA A 217 1.16 24.40 7.14
N THR A 218 2.00 24.72 6.15
CA THR A 218 3.11 25.68 6.26
C THR A 218 2.87 27.01 5.54
N ALA A 219 1.74 27.16 4.83
CA ALA A 219 1.36 28.37 4.09
C ALA A 219 0.34 29.23 4.85
#